data_AF-A0A4Q1AJW2-F1
#
_entry.id   AF-A0A4Q1AJW2-F1
#
_cell.length_a   1.000
_cell.length_b   1.000
_cell.length_c   1.000
_cell.angle_alpha   90.00
_cell.angle_beta   90.00
_cell.angle_gamma   90.00
#
_symmetry.space_group_name_H-M   'P 1'
#
loop_
_entity.id
_entity.type
_entity.pdbx_description
1 polymer ?
#
loop_
_entity_poly.entity_id
_entity_poly.type
_entity_poly.pdbx_seq_one_letter_code
_entity_poly.pdbx_strand_id
1 'polypeptide(L)'
;MGIKNRIKTSSGKLLSVASENITKAFDYPSIKGKELKQAVKKKIREKAVLSTKARLAEHHKSFDDYSDEELEIIILDEERKIKDDLKTKSLVAALAILGLDFLI
;
A
#
# COMPACT_ATOMS: atom_id res chain seq x y z
N MET A 1 24.87 -42.71 -19.57
CA MET A 1 24.00 -41.54 -19.88
C MET A 1 24.74 -40.64 -20.87
N GLY A 2 24.20 -40.43 -22.08
CA GLY A 2 24.89 -39.71 -23.15
C GLY A 2 25.10 -38.23 -22.85
N ILE A 3 26.20 -37.66 -23.35
CA ILE A 3 26.62 -36.25 -23.15
C ILE A 3 25.50 -35.27 -23.59
N LYS A 4 24.79 -35.59 -24.68
CA LYS A 4 23.63 -34.83 -25.17
C LYS A 4 22.51 -34.70 -24.12
N ASN A 5 22.25 -35.76 -23.35
CA ASN A 5 21.23 -35.72 -22.30
C ASN A 5 21.66 -34.82 -21.13
N ARG A 6 22.93 -34.89 -20.71
CA ARG A 6 23.45 -33.99 -19.66
C ARG A 6 23.35 -32.52 -20.05
N ILE A 7 23.70 -32.18 -21.28
CA ILE A 7 23.59 -30.80 -21.79
C ILE A 7 22.13 -30.36 -21.80
N LYS A 8 21.22 -31.18 -22.31
CA LYS A 8 19.78 -30.85 -22.36
C LYS A 8 19.19 -30.65 -20.95
N THR A 9 19.58 -31.47 -19.98
CA THR A 9 19.12 -31.34 -18.58
C THR A 9 19.70 -30.10 -17.90
N SER A 10 20.99 -29.81 -18.08
CA SER A 10 21.64 -28.63 -17.50
C SER A 10 21.12 -27.32 -18.11
N SER A 11 20.94 -27.28 -19.43
CA SER A 11 20.33 -26.13 -20.12
C SER A 11 18.87 -25.93 -19.72
N GLY A 12 18.09 -26.99 -19.56
CA GLY A 12 16.70 -26.89 -19.09
C GLY A 12 16.58 -26.31 -17.68
N LYS A 13 17.46 -26.72 -16.75
CA LYS A 13 17.53 -26.13 -15.40
C LYS A 13 17.93 -24.66 -15.44
N LEU A 14 18.94 -24.30 -16.24
CA LEU A 14 19.37 -22.90 -16.38
C LEU A 14 18.27 -22.02 -16.99
N LEU A 15 17.57 -22.51 -18.00
CA LEU A 15 16.44 -21.79 -18.60
C LEU A 15 15.31 -21.58 -17.59
N SER A 16 14.99 -22.59 -16.77
CA SER A 16 13.97 -22.43 -15.73
C SER A 16 14.35 -21.44 -14.63
N VAL A 17 15.61 -21.45 -14.19
CA VAL A 17 16.11 -20.53 -13.15
C VAL A 17 16.21 -19.10 -13.72
N ALA A 18 16.66 -18.95 -14.96
CA ALA A 18 16.69 -17.66 -15.64
C ALA A 18 15.27 -17.11 -15.83
N SER A 19 14.32 -17.92 -16.32
CA SER A 19 12.94 -17.49 -16.48
C SER A 19 12.29 -17.10 -15.17
N GLU A 20 12.51 -17.87 -14.10
CA GLU A 20 11.90 -17.60 -12.80
C GLU A 20 12.45 -16.32 -12.13
N ASN A 21 13.74 -16.05 -12.26
CA ASN A 21 14.36 -14.82 -11.75
C ASN A 21 14.02 -13.59 -12.61
N ILE A 22 13.90 -13.75 -13.93
CA ILE A 22 13.45 -12.69 -14.84
C ILE A 22 12.00 -12.31 -14.54
N THR A 23 11.11 -13.30 -14.32
CA THR A 23 9.73 -13.04 -13.91
C THR A 23 9.69 -12.28 -12.58
N LYS A 24 10.47 -12.69 -11.58
CA LYS A 24 10.53 -11.97 -10.29
C LYS A 24 11.09 -10.55 -10.43
N ALA A 25 12.09 -10.31 -11.28
CA ALA A 25 12.66 -8.99 -11.50
C ALA A 25 11.70 -8.07 -12.31
N PHE A 26 11.01 -8.63 -13.29
CA PHE A 26 10.01 -7.92 -14.11
C PHE A 26 8.75 -7.60 -13.30
N ASP A 27 8.34 -8.51 -12.41
CA ASP A 27 7.20 -8.32 -11.51
C ASP A 27 7.56 -7.59 -10.21
N TYR A 28 8.83 -7.32 -9.93
CA TYR A 28 9.27 -6.68 -8.68
C TYR A 28 8.59 -5.32 -8.42
N PRO A 29 8.45 -4.42 -9.41
CA PRO A 29 7.73 -3.15 -9.21
C PRO A 29 6.25 -3.37 -8.86
N SER A 30 5.62 -4.38 -9.45
CA SER A 30 4.19 -4.66 -9.27
C SER A 30 3.91 -5.36 -7.93
N ILE A 31 4.78 -6.26 -7.49
CA ILE A 31 4.70 -6.94 -6.19
C ILE A 31 4.94 -5.94 -5.06
N LYS A 32 6.03 -5.17 -5.13
CA LYS A 32 6.35 -4.16 -4.11
C LYS A 32 5.30 -3.05 -4.05
N GLY A 33 4.73 -2.68 -5.19
CA GLY A 33 3.59 -1.77 -5.27
C GLY A 33 2.34 -2.29 -4.54
N LYS A 34 2.05 -3.60 -4.65
CA LYS A 34 0.93 -4.24 -3.91
C LYS A 34 1.16 -4.24 -2.41
N GLU A 35 2.35 -4.65 -1.95
CA GLU A 35 2.71 -4.65 -0.52
C GLU A 35 2.66 -3.24 0.07
N LEU A 36 3.24 -2.26 -0.63
CA LEU A 36 3.19 -0.86 -0.23
C LEU A 36 1.75 -0.34 -0.14
N LYS A 37 0.91 -0.64 -1.15
CA LYS A 37 -0.51 -0.26 -1.15
C LYS A 37 -1.25 -0.85 0.06
N GLN A 38 -0.96 -2.10 0.42
CA GLN A 38 -1.55 -2.73 1.61
C GLN A 38 -1.06 -2.09 2.91
N ALA A 39 0.24 -1.82 3.02
CA ALA A 39 0.82 -1.15 4.18
C ALA A 39 0.22 0.25 4.38
N VAL A 40 0.10 1.03 3.30
CA VAL A 40 -0.54 2.35 3.32
C VAL A 40 -2.01 2.24 3.71
N LYS A 41 -2.76 1.29 3.13
CA LYS A 41 -4.17 1.07 3.49
C LYS A 41 -4.33 0.75 4.97
N LYS A 42 -3.48 -0.12 5.52
CA LYS A 42 -3.48 -0.45 6.96
C LYS A 42 -3.20 0.78 7.82
N LYS A 43 -2.21 1.60 7.43
CA LYS A 43 -1.87 2.84 8.15
C LYS A 43 -2.99 3.88 8.10
N ILE A 44 -3.69 3.99 6.97
CA ILE A 44 -4.87 4.86 6.84
C ILE A 44 -5.96 4.40 7.82
N ARG A 45 -6.25 3.09 7.88
CA ARG A 45 -7.24 2.53 8.83
C ARG A 45 -6.86 2.80 10.28
N GLU A 46 -5.61 2.52 10.67
CA GLU A 46 -5.10 2.79 12.02
C GLU A 46 -5.28 4.26 12.40
N LYS A 47 -4.91 5.18 11.48
CA LYS A 47 -5.05 6.61 11.70
C LYS A 47 -6.52 7.04 11.76
N ALA A 48 -7.39 6.45 10.95
CA ALA A 48 -8.82 6.73 10.96
C ALA A 48 -9.46 6.35 12.30
N VAL A 49 -9.16 5.15 12.82
CA VAL A 49 -9.64 4.72 14.14
C VAL A 49 -9.16 5.67 15.25
N LEU A 50 -7.90 6.11 15.21
CA LEU A 50 -7.37 7.09 16.16
C LEU A 50 -8.06 8.46 16.03
N SER A 51 -8.30 8.92 14.81
CA SER A 51 -9.04 10.18 14.52
C SER A 51 -10.47 10.09 15.06
N THR A 52 -11.16 8.98 14.80
CA THR A 52 -12.50 8.70 15.33
C THR A 52 -12.48 8.71 16.85
N LYS A 53 -11.51 8.05 17.49
CA LYS A 53 -11.37 8.06 18.95
C LYS A 53 -11.23 9.48 19.50
N ALA A 54 -10.37 10.29 18.90
CA ALA A 54 -10.15 11.67 19.30
C ALA A 54 -11.43 12.51 19.15
N ARG A 55 -12.08 12.41 17.99
CA ARG A 55 -13.34 13.10 17.69
C ARG A 55 -14.46 12.71 18.64
N LEU A 56 -14.59 11.42 18.98
CA LEU A 56 -15.58 10.96 19.96
C LEU A 56 -15.28 11.51 21.35
N ALA A 57 -14.01 11.48 21.77
CA ALA A 57 -13.58 12.02 23.05
C ALA A 57 -13.86 13.53 23.18
N GLU A 58 -13.66 14.32 22.11
CA GLU A 58 -14.02 15.74 22.07
C GLU A 58 -15.52 15.96 22.37
N HIS A 59 -16.37 15.06 21.88
CA HIS A 59 -17.81 15.07 22.12
C HIS A 59 -18.23 14.35 23.40
N HIS A 60 -17.29 13.98 24.27
CA HIS A 60 -17.53 13.24 25.52
C HIS A 60 -18.25 11.89 25.29
N LYS A 61 -17.97 11.28 24.13
CA LYS A 61 -18.47 9.96 23.72
C LYS A 61 -17.32 8.97 23.59
N SER A 62 -17.68 7.71 23.59
CA SER A 62 -16.81 6.56 23.45
C SER A 62 -17.27 5.66 22.30
N PHE A 63 -16.46 4.66 21.96
CA PHE A 63 -16.84 3.65 20.97
C PHE A 63 -18.06 2.84 21.40
N ASP A 64 -18.24 2.65 22.72
CA ASP A 64 -19.33 1.85 23.28
C ASP A 64 -20.70 2.55 23.17
N ASP A 65 -20.71 3.85 22.83
CA ASP A 65 -21.93 4.63 22.65
C ASP A 65 -22.55 4.48 21.24
N TYR A 66 -21.95 3.68 20.36
CA TYR A 66 -22.36 3.49 18.98
C TYR A 66 -22.47 2.00 18.64
N SER A 67 -23.37 1.68 17.71
CA SER A 67 -23.39 0.34 17.09
C SER A 67 -22.17 0.13 16.18
N ASP A 68 -21.84 -1.13 15.91
CA ASP A 68 -20.74 -1.51 15.02
C ASP A 68 -20.92 -0.90 13.62
N GLU A 69 -22.16 -0.86 13.10
CA GLU A 69 -22.46 -0.29 11.80
C GLU A 69 -22.26 1.23 11.78
N GLU A 70 -22.73 1.94 12.80
CA GLU A 70 -22.55 3.38 12.92
C GLU A 70 -21.07 3.74 13.04
N LEU A 71 -20.34 2.95 13.82
CA LEU A 71 -18.93 3.18 14.03
C LEU A 71 -18.12 2.98 12.75
N GLU A 72 -18.45 1.94 11.98
CA GLU A 72 -17.83 1.70 10.67
C GLU A 72 -18.07 2.88 9.73
N ILE A 73 -19.28 3.45 9.71
CA ILE A 73 -19.59 4.62 8.89
C ILE A 73 -18.73 5.82 9.31
N ILE A 74 -18.58 6.08 10.61
CA ILE A 74 -17.76 7.19 11.12
C ILE A 74 -16.27 6.98 10.77
N ILE A 75 -15.75 5.77 10.96
CA ILE A 75 -14.36 5.45 10.62
C ILE A 75 -14.12 5.58 9.12
N LEU A 76 -15.07 5.14 8.27
CA LEU A 76 -14.96 5.28 6.81
C LEU A 76 -14.97 6.75 6.36
N ASP A 77 -15.69 7.63 7.04
CA ASP A 77 -15.63 9.08 6.80
C ASP A 77 -14.24 9.63 7.12
N GLU A 78 -13.68 9.27 8.28
CA GLU A 78 -12.32 9.66 8.67
C GLU A 78 -11.24 9.10 7.72
N GLU A 79 -11.39 7.85 7.26
CA GLU A 79 -10.52 7.26 6.24
C GLU A 79 -10.51 8.07 4.94
N ARG A 80 -11.69 8.52 4.48
CA ARG A 80 -11.80 9.31 3.25
C ARG A 80 -11.06 10.64 3.40
N LYS A 81 -11.25 11.35 4.52
CA LYS A 81 -10.53 12.60 4.81
C LYS A 81 -9.02 12.39 4.81
N ILE A 82 -8.54 11.35 5.50
CA ILE A 82 -7.11 11.03 5.56
C ILE A 82 -6.56 10.69 4.17
N LYS A 83 -7.32 9.94 3.37
CA LYS A 83 -6.91 9.58 2.00
C LYS A 83 -6.80 10.80 1.10
N ASP A 84 -7.74 11.73 1.19
CA ASP A 84 -7.73 12.94 0.38
C ASP A 84 -6.62 13.90 0.83
N ASP A 85 -6.40 14.03 2.14
CA ASP A 85 -5.25 14.76 2.70
C ASP A 85 -3.92 14.18 2.22
N LEU A 86 -3.78 12.85 2.24
CA LEU A 86 -2.57 12.17 1.77
C LEU A 86 -2.32 12.42 0.28
N LYS A 87 -3.36 12.39 -0.56
CA LYS A 87 -3.23 12.71 -1.99
C LYS A 87 -2.71 14.12 -2.19
N THR A 88 -3.34 15.10 -1.54
CA THR A 88 -2.94 16.52 -1.65
C THR A 88 -1.51 16.73 -1.17
N LYS A 89 -1.18 16.26 0.03
CA LYS A 89 0.18 16.38 0.58
C LYS A 89 1.23 15.66 -0.26
N SER A 90 0.91 14.48 -0.79
CA SER A 90 1.83 13.73 -1.66
C SER A 90 2.10 14.44 -2.98
N LEU A 91 1.07 15.07 -3.58
CA LEU A 91 1.22 15.89 -4.78
C LEU A 91 2.08 17.11 -4.48
N VAL A 92 1.80 17.83 -3.40
CA VAL A 92 2.58 18.99 -2.98
C VAL A 92 4.05 18.61 -2.74
N ALA A 93 4.29 17.50 -2.04
CA ALA A 93 5.64 16.98 -1.82
C ALA A 93 6.35 16.62 -3.13
N ALA A 94 5.65 15.98 -4.07
CA ALA A 94 6.21 15.65 -5.39
C ALA A 94 6.57 16.92 -6.18
N LEU A 95 5.68 17.93 -6.20
CA LEU A 95 5.93 19.20 -6.87
C LEU A 95 7.13 19.94 -6.25
N ALA A 96 7.27 19.94 -4.93
CA ALA A 96 8.41 20.53 -4.25
C ALA A 96 9.74 19.84 -4.62
N ILE A 97 9.76 18.50 -4.68
CA ILE A 97 10.94 17.74 -5.14
C ILE A 97 11.30 18.10 -6.59
N LEU A 98 10.31 18.41 -7.41
CA LEU A 98 10.49 18.81 -8.81
C LEU A 98 10.81 20.30 -9.00
N GLY A 99 10.89 21.09 -7.93
CA GLY A 99 11.12 22.55 -8.00
C GLY A 99 9.94 23.33 -8.59
N LEU A 100 8.73 22.78 -8.49
CA LEU A 100 7.47 23.39 -8.92
C LEU A 100 6.68 23.97 -7.72
N ASP A 101 7.38 24.33 -6.66
CA ASP A 101 6.81 24.91 -5.45
C ASP A 101 6.13 26.27 -5.69
N PHE A 102 6.49 26.98 -6.76
CA PHE A 102 5.85 28.25 -7.14
C PHE A 102 4.40 28.11 -7.67
N LEU A 103 3.95 26.89 -8.00
CA LEU A 103 2.59 26.61 -8.49
C LEU A 103 1.62 26.20 -7.39
N ILE A 104 2.09 26.11 -6.14
CA ILE A 104 1.38 25.57 -4.98
C ILE A 104 0.96 26.70 -4.04
#